data_AF-A0A1F8UQA8-F1
#
_entry.id   AF-A0A1F8UQA8-F1
#
_cell.length_a   1.000
_cell.length_b   1.000
_cell.length_c   1.000
_cell.angle_alpha   90.00
_cell.angle_beta   90.00
_cell.angle_gamma   90.00
#
_symmetry.space_group_name_H-M   'P 1'
#
loop_
_entity.id
_entity.type
_entity.pdbx_description
1 polymer ?
#
loop_
_entity_poly.entity_id
_entity_poly.type
_entity_poly.pdbx_seq_one_letter_code
_entity_poly.pdbx_strand_id
1 'polypeptide(L)'
;MKVKRKNKKGFTLLELLAVLVILAALATIAIPIFTSKSGTAKQIAHNENVRVLQQQGNAYLMSVDSVPAEDTNITQLMVDNGFIKEIPTNPLPVGDTEAGAYIVTVGPVGNAKVNRTVVEVTGIASGGGGGGESPPVTIAEGAYIQFGEYEGAPIIWRVIKKQEIDATKEGEELLLLADRIITMKPYDAKEPGNTGGDGFRDDYGSNYWGNSNIREWLNSNAATVAWTTQAPDAANVQLIGTAVNPYNTQAGFLTNLTDDERAQIVDVTHRSIVYNELDGHDGEGTAAHGYTNTGVDESVSVGDGSNYNTAYYKNTTDTVFLPSLGELADYVDGVLQHPSTVTDYQIAYTTQQARNQSNYASDPANDTTAWDYWTRDASTAGSFRPRYITDNGMVSHAYAFSGYYGVRPALYLSSSSMTLGAESGATAEAAYTITSFN
;
A
#
# COMPACT_ATOMS: atom_id res chain seq x y z
N MET A 1 13.37 76.51 47.74
CA MET A 1 13.33 75.36 46.83
C MET A 1 12.28 75.64 45.74
N LYS A 2 12.68 76.02 44.51
CA LYS A 2 11.74 76.32 43.41
C LYS A 2 11.43 75.05 42.62
N VAL A 3 10.19 74.56 42.71
CA VAL A 3 9.72 73.39 41.95
C VAL A 3 9.43 73.79 40.51
N LYS A 4 10.20 73.26 39.55
CA LYS A 4 9.93 73.38 38.10
C LYS A 4 8.67 72.57 37.76
N ARG A 5 7.56 73.25 37.40
CA ARG A 5 6.41 72.60 36.75
C ARG A 5 6.78 72.27 35.31
N LYS A 6 6.77 70.98 34.95
CA LYS A 6 6.96 70.53 33.56
C LYS A 6 5.66 70.77 32.78
N ASN A 7 5.72 71.57 31.71
CA ASN A 7 4.62 71.74 30.77
C ASN A 7 4.32 70.40 30.09
N LYS A 8 3.15 69.83 30.35
CA LYS A 8 2.62 68.72 29.56
C LYS A 8 2.07 69.31 28.26
N LYS A 9 2.80 69.14 27.15
CA LYS A 9 2.29 69.47 25.81
C LYS A 9 1.13 68.51 25.51
N GLY A 10 -0.08 69.02 25.32
CA GLY A 10 -1.22 68.23 24.86
C GLY A 10 -1.09 67.91 23.38
N PHE A 11 -1.64 66.77 22.95
CA PHE A 11 -1.68 66.33 21.56
C PHE A 11 -2.40 67.36 20.68
N THR A 12 -1.86 67.60 19.48
CA THR A 12 -2.47 68.50 18.49
C THR A 12 -3.50 67.75 17.63
N LEU A 13 -4.50 68.48 17.13
CA LEU A 13 -5.54 67.94 16.23
C LEU A 13 -4.94 67.28 14.97
N LEU A 14 -3.84 67.84 14.47
CA LEU A 14 -3.15 67.34 13.28
C LEU A 14 -2.48 65.98 13.52
N GLU A 15 -1.85 65.78 14.68
CA GLU A 15 -1.25 64.49 15.05
C GLU A 15 -2.33 63.40 15.17
N LEU A 16 -3.48 63.72 15.75
CA LEU A 16 -4.58 62.78 15.90
C LEU A 16 -5.20 62.40 14.54
N LEU A 17 -5.31 63.37 13.62
CA LEU A 17 -5.81 63.12 12.27
C LEU A 17 -4.85 62.26 11.45
N ALA A 18 -3.54 62.52 11.52
CA ALA A 18 -2.55 61.70 10.83
C ALA A 18 -2.57 60.24 11.34
N VAL A 19 -2.71 60.03 12.65
CA VAL A 19 -2.83 58.69 13.25
C VAL A 19 -4.09 57.97 12.76
N LEU A 20 -5.24 58.63 12.71
CA LEU A 20 -6.49 58.04 12.23
C LEU A 20 -6.41 57.63 10.76
N VAL A 21 -5.77 58.43 9.91
CA VAL A 21 -5.57 58.10 8.49
C VAL A 21 -4.69 56.87 8.33
N ILE A 22 -3.59 56.76 9.10
CA ILE A 22 -2.70 55.61 9.07
C ILE A 22 -3.42 54.34 9.57
N LEU A 23 -4.18 54.44 10.66
CA LEU A 23 -4.95 53.31 11.19
C LEU A 23 -6.03 52.84 10.21
N ALA A 24 -6.72 53.76 9.54
CA ALA A 24 -7.71 53.42 8.51
C ALA A 24 -7.08 52.68 7.33
N ALA A 25 -5.94 53.17 6.82
CA ALA A 25 -5.22 52.52 5.73
C ALA A 25 -4.71 51.12 6.09
N LEU A 26 -4.18 50.94 7.31
CA LEU A 26 -3.74 49.63 7.80
C LEU A 26 -4.91 48.66 7.98
N ALA A 27 -6.05 49.13 8.50
CA ALA A 27 -7.24 48.30 8.68
C ALA A 27 -7.79 47.77 7.33
N THR A 28 -7.75 48.59 6.27
CA THR A 28 -8.20 48.18 4.93
C THR A 28 -7.39 47.00 4.37
N ILE A 29 -6.09 46.93 4.67
CA ILE A 29 -5.22 45.82 4.23
C ILE A 29 -5.32 44.62 5.18
N ALA A 30 -5.36 44.86 6.49
CA ALA A 30 -5.28 43.80 7.49
C ALA A 30 -6.58 42.99 7.65
N ILE A 31 -7.75 43.63 7.56
CA ILE A 31 -9.04 42.95 7.79
C ILE A 31 -9.26 41.81 6.79
N PRO A 32 -9.11 42.01 5.46
CA PRO A 32 -9.31 40.93 4.48
C PRO A 32 -8.41 39.73 4.72
N ILE A 33 -7.12 39.98 5.04
CA ILE A 33 -6.11 38.94 5.32
C ILE A 33 -6.47 38.15 6.59
N PHE A 34 -6.92 38.85 7.63
CA PHE A 34 -7.33 38.21 8.87
C PHE A 34 -8.61 37.38 8.69
N THR A 35 -9.59 37.91 7.93
CA THR A 35 -10.83 37.20 7.65
C THR A 35 -10.64 35.96 6.79
N SER A 36 -9.71 35.98 5.83
CA SER A 36 -9.41 34.79 5.01
C SER A 36 -8.70 33.71 5.84
N LYS A 37 -7.66 34.06 6.61
CA LYS A 37 -6.98 33.11 7.53
C LYS A 37 -7.92 32.52 8.58
N SER A 38 -8.86 33.33 9.10
CA SER A 38 -9.90 32.85 10.00
C SER A 38 -10.84 31.86 9.31
N GLY A 39 -11.21 32.09 8.04
CA GLY A 39 -11.97 31.14 7.23
C GLY A 39 -11.25 29.81 7.07
N THR A 40 -9.97 29.85 6.68
CA THR A 40 -9.10 28.67 6.55
C THR A 40 -9.02 27.85 7.85
N ALA A 41 -8.79 28.51 8.99
CA ALA A 41 -8.71 27.82 10.29
C ALA A 41 -10.03 27.13 10.67
N LYS A 42 -11.17 27.74 10.33
CA LYS A 42 -12.49 27.14 10.56
C LYS A 42 -12.71 25.91 9.68
N GLN A 43 -12.30 25.94 8.41
CA GLN A 43 -12.37 24.80 7.50
C GLN A 43 -11.51 23.63 8.01
N ILE A 44 -10.28 23.90 8.47
CA ILE A 44 -9.41 22.88 9.07
C ILE A 44 -10.06 22.26 10.32
N ALA A 45 -10.52 23.10 11.25
CA ALA A 45 -11.14 22.63 12.48
C ALA A 45 -12.44 21.83 12.21
N HIS A 46 -13.23 22.22 11.21
CA HIS A 46 -14.41 21.46 10.77
C HIS A 46 -14.03 20.09 10.24
N ASN A 47 -13.05 20.02 9.33
CA ASN A 47 -12.61 18.75 8.75
C ASN A 47 -12.07 17.79 9.82
N GLU A 48 -11.32 18.31 10.79
CA GLU A 48 -10.84 17.52 11.92
C GLU A 48 -11.99 17.01 12.79
N ASN A 49 -12.97 17.87 13.13
CA ASN A 49 -14.14 17.44 13.88
C ASN A 49 -14.91 16.32 13.18
N VAL A 50 -15.10 16.40 11.86
CA VAL A 50 -15.76 15.35 11.07
C VAL A 50 -15.01 14.02 11.18
N ARG A 51 -13.68 14.05 11.00
CA ARG A 51 -12.84 12.84 11.07
C ARG A 51 -12.83 12.22 12.47
N VAL A 52 -12.64 13.03 13.51
CA VAL A 52 -12.63 12.56 14.90
C VAL A 52 -13.98 11.95 15.27
N LEU A 53 -15.10 12.58 14.92
CA LEU A 53 -16.43 12.04 15.20
C LEU A 53 -16.69 10.72 14.48
N GLN A 54 -16.26 10.59 13.23
CA GLN A 54 -16.35 9.36 12.47
C GLN A 54 -15.55 8.23 13.14
N GLN A 55 -14.30 8.50 13.55
CA GLN A 55 -13.42 7.53 14.21
C GLN A 55 -13.96 7.09 15.58
N GLN A 56 -14.33 8.05 16.43
CA GLN A 56 -14.87 7.75 17.76
C GLN A 56 -16.24 7.07 17.68
N GLY A 57 -17.04 7.38 16.65
CA GLY A 57 -18.28 6.68 16.39
C GLY A 57 -18.05 5.21 16.03
N ASN A 58 -17.06 4.92 15.18
CA ASN A 58 -16.69 3.53 14.84
C ASN A 58 -16.21 2.78 16.09
N ALA A 59 -15.34 3.39 16.90
CA ALA A 59 -14.87 2.79 18.15
C ALA A 59 -16.02 2.47 19.12
N TYR A 60 -17.01 3.38 19.23
CA TYR A 60 -18.22 3.13 19.99
C TYR A 60 -19.01 1.94 19.45
N LEU A 61 -19.22 1.85 18.14
CA LEU A 61 -19.97 0.76 17.51
C LEU A 61 -19.26 -0.59 17.59
N MET A 62 -17.93 -0.62 17.71
CA MET A 62 -17.17 -1.83 17.99
C MET A 62 -17.23 -2.28 19.46
N SER A 63 -17.57 -1.36 20.38
CA SER A 63 -17.63 -1.65 21.82
C SER A 63 -18.98 -2.21 22.28
N VAL A 64 -20.03 -2.06 21.47
CA VAL A 64 -21.38 -2.50 21.83
C VAL A 64 -21.62 -3.95 21.44
N ASP A 65 -22.30 -4.70 22.30
CA ASP A 65 -22.62 -6.13 22.07
C ASP A 65 -23.50 -6.38 20.84
N SER A 66 -24.28 -5.37 20.43
CA SER A 66 -25.12 -5.39 19.23
C SER A 66 -25.13 -4.02 18.58
N VAL A 67 -24.74 -3.96 17.30
CA VAL A 67 -24.77 -2.72 16.52
C VAL A 67 -26.23 -2.23 16.39
N PRO A 68 -26.54 -0.96 16.72
CA PRO A 68 -27.88 -0.40 16.55
C PRO A 68 -28.32 -0.40 15.08
N ALA A 69 -29.63 -0.25 14.84
CA ALA A 69 -30.16 -0.18 13.48
C ALA A 69 -29.58 1.02 12.70
N GLU A 70 -29.53 0.91 11.37
CA GLU A 70 -29.14 2.00 10.47
C GLU A 70 -29.92 3.30 10.80
N ASP A 71 -29.26 4.44 10.61
CA ASP A 71 -29.72 5.79 10.93
C ASP A 71 -29.98 6.09 12.41
N THR A 72 -29.70 5.14 13.33
CA THR A 72 -29.74 5.42 14.77
C THR A 72 -28.72 6.50 15.11
N ASN A 73 -29.17 7.60 15.72
CA ASN A 73 -28.29 8.67 16.20
C ASN A 73 -27.55 8.22 17.47
N ILE A 74 -26.22 8.13 17.38
CA ILE A 74 -25.33 7.68 18.45
C ILE A 74 -24.51 8.83 19.07
N THR A 75 -24.72 10.07 18.61
CA THR A 75 -23.89 11.23 19.00
C THR A 75 -23.79 11.40 20.52
N GLN A 76 -24.92 11.35 21.23
CA GLN A 76 -24.93 11.49 22.69
C GLN A 76 -24.39 10.25 23.39
N LEU A 77 -24.61 9.06 22.81
CA LEU A 77 -24.09 7.80 23.37
C LEU A 77 -22.56 7.79 23.36
N MET A 78 -21.94 8.38 22.35
CA MET A 78 -20.48 8.55 22.31
C MET A 78 -19.96 9.44 23.46
N VAL A 79 -20.73 10.46 23.87
CA VAL A 79 -20.38 11.30 25.03
C VAL A 79 -20.56 10.52 26.32
N ASP A 80 -21.73 9.91 26.50
CA ASP A 80 -22.12 9.22 27.73
C ASP A 80 -21.20 8.02 28.04
N ASN A 81 -20.65 7.38 27.00
CA ASN A 81 -19.72 6.26 27.12
C ASN A 81 -18.23 6.68 27.02
N GLY A 82 -17.93 7.98 26.96
CA GLY A 82 -16.57 8.50 27.09
C GLY A 82 -15.69 8.41 25.83
N PHE A 83 -16.26 8.14 24.66
CA PHE A 83 -15.54 8.16 23.38
C PHE A 83 -15.24 9.59 22.91
N ILE A 84 -16.09 10.54 23.30
CA ILE A 84 -15.83 11.98 23.14
C ILE A 84 -16.17 12.70 24.45
N LYS A 85 -15.45 13.78 24.75
CA LYS A 85 -15.69 14.58 25.96
C LYS A 85 -16.98 15.41 25.86
N GLU A 86 -17.21 15.99 24.69
CA GLU A 86 -18.37 16.81 24.36
C GLU A 86 -18.59 16.78 22.84
N ILE A 87 -19.78 17.16 22.40
CA ILE A 87 -20.09 17.30 20.97
C ILE A 87 -19.44 18.60 20.47
N PRO A 88 -18.50 18.54 19.50
CA PRO A 88 -17.85 19.73 18.99
C PRO A 88 -18.85 20.71 18.38
N THR A 89 -18.59 22.01 18.54
CA THR A 89 -19.36 23.04 17.82
C THR A 89 -18.73 23.25 16.45
N ASN A 90 -19.54 23.19 15.40
CA ASN A 90 -19.07 23.41 14.04
C ASN A 90 -18.63 24.88 13.85
N PRO A 91 -17.37 25.13 13.47
CA PRO A 91 -16.80 26.47 13.36
C PRO A 91 -17.17 27.20 12.06
N LEU A 92 -17.80 26.52 11.08
CA LEU A 92 -18.18 27.11 9.80
C LEU A 92 -19.28 28.17 9.97
N PRO A 93 -19.22 29.27 9.18
CA PRO A 93 -20.18 30.36 9.30
C PRO A 93 -21.57 29.97 8.85
N VAL A 94 -22.59 30.58 9.47
CA VAL A 94 -24.00 30.41 9.08
C VAL A 94 -24.16 30.79 7.60
N GLY A 95 -24.66 29.86 6.80
CA GLY A 95 -24.79 29.99 5.34
C GLY A 95 -23.83 29.12 4.52
N ASP A 96 -22.81 28.53 5.16
CA ASP A 96 -22.01 27.45 4.56
C ASP A 96 -22.86 26.16 4.45
N THR A 97 -22.66 25.37 3.39
CA THR A 97 -23.41 24.12 3.15
C THR A 97 -23.18 23.10 4.26
N GLU A 98 -21.97 23.09 4.83
CA GLU A 98 -21.59 22.16 5.89
C GLU A 98 -21.75 22.76 7.30
N ALA A 99 -22.33 23.96 7.44
CA ALA A 99 -22.57 24.57 8.74
C ALA A 99 -23.69 23.92 9.55
N GLY A 100 -23.57 23.99 10.87
CA GLY A 100 -24.56 23.50 11.84
C GLY A 100 -24.07 22.28 12.62
N ALA A 101 -24.92 21.73 13.47
CA ALA A 101 -24.53 20.68 14.41
C ALA A 101 -24.05 19.40 13.69
N TYR A 102 -23.06 18.75 14.31
CA TYR A 102 -22.66 17.39 13.96
C TYR A 102 -23.62 16.38 14.58
N ILE A 103 -23.99 15.41 13.77
CA ILE A 103 -24.80 14.25 14.15
C ILE A 103 -24.08 13.03 13.60
N VAL A 104 -23.83 12.07 14.47
CA VAL A 104 -23.27 10.76 14.13
C VAL A 104 -24.40 9.75 14.16
N THR A 105 -24.64 9.07 13.04
CA THR A 105 -25.60 7.97 12.93
C THR A 105 -24.91 6.65 12.59
N VAL A 106 -25.62 5.55 12.72
CA VAL A 106 -25.19 4.25 12.19
C VAL A 106 -25.43 4.22 10.68
N GLY A 107 -24.42 3.81 9.92
CA GLY A 107 -24.45 3.62 8.49
C GLY A 107 -24.91 2.20 8.08
N PRO A 108 -25.07 1.95 6.77
CA PRO A 108 -25.68 0.74 6.21
C PRO A 108 -24.93 -0.56 6.53
N VAL A 109 -23.65 -0.47 6.92
CA VAL A 109 -22.80 -1.61 7.26
C VAL A 109 -22.42 -1.63 8.75
N GLY A 110 -23.13 -0.87 9.58
CA GLY A 110 -22.86 -0.81 11.02
C GLY A 110 -21.66 0.07 11.40
N ASN A 111 -21.15 0.87 10.47
CA ASN A 111 -20.14 1.90 10.72
C ASN A 111 -20.77 3.21 11.20
N ALA A 112 -20.00 4.12 11.78
CA ALA A 112 -20.47 5.47 12.06
C ALA A 112 -20.59 6.27 10.76
N LYS A 113 -21.46 7.27 10.76
CA LYS A 113 -21.69 8.19 9.65
C LYS A 113 -21.94 9.57 10.20
N VAL A 114 -21.06 10.52 9.91
CA VAL A 114 -21.27 11.93 10.27
C VAL A 114 -22.16 12.60 9.21
N ASN A 115 -23.13 13.41 9.64
CA ASN A 115 -24.03 14.14 8.75
C ASN A 115 -23.36 15.26 7.93
N ARG A 116 -22.07 15.53 8.17
CA ARG A 116 -21.26 16.56 7.51
C ARG A 116 -20.09 15.93 6.79
N THR A 117 -19.66 16.58 5.72
CA THR A 117 -18.50 16.17 4.92
C THR A 117 -17.35 17.15 5.08
N VAL A 118 -16.14 16.70 4.74
CA VAL A 118 -14.96 17.58 4.71
C VAL A 118 -15.09 18.58 3.57
N VAL A 119 -14.61 19.80 3.80
CA VAL A 119 -14.61 20.89 2.80
C VAL A 119 -13.18 21.15 2.31
N GLU A 120 -13.07 21.57 1.06
CA GLU A 120 -11.81 22.05 0.48
C GLU A 120 -11.28 23.27 1.27
N VAL A 121 -10.01 23.22 1.67
CA VAL A 121 -9.39 24.28 2.47
C VAL A 121 -8.87 25.38 1.55
N THR A 122 -9.58 26.51 1.52
CA THR A 122 -9.23 27.65 0.66
C THR A 122 -8.06 28.45 1.23
N GLY A 123 -7.08 28.79 0.38
CA GLY A 123 -6.01 29.75 0.71
C GLY A 123 -4.70 29.18 1.24
N ILE A 124 -4.49 27.87 1.11
CA ILE A 124 -3.21 27.21 1.41
C ILE A 124 -2.61 26.69 0.09
N ALA A 125 -1.47 27.24 -0.32
CA ALA A 125 -0.51 26.46 -1.11
C ALA A 125 0.17 25.51 -0.12
N SER A 126 0.29 24.23 -0.44
CA SER A 126 0.83 23.20 0.45
C SER A 126 2.09 23.69 1.16
N GLY A 127 2.07 23.70 2.49
CA GLY A 127 3.14 24.29 3.28
C GLY A 127 2.77 24.55 4.74
N GLY A 128 2.87 23.50 5.54
CA GLY A 128 3.35 23.49 6.93
C GLY A 128 2.78 24.48 7.97
N GLY A 129 2.18 23.91 9.02
CA GLY A 129 2.37 24.42 10.38
C GLY A 129 1.10 24.76 11.15
N GLY A 130 0.64 23.82 11.99
CA GLY A 130 -0.36 24.06 13.02
C GLY A 130 -0.85 22.76 13.66
N GLY A 131 -0.06 22.21 14.59
CA GLY A 131 -0.35 20.95 15.28
C GLY A 131 -1.66 20.99 16.09
N GLY A 132 -2.60 20.15 15.68
CA GLY A 132 -2.88 18.94 16.45
C GLY A 132 -2.47 17.78 15.55
N GLU A 133 -1.72 16.81 16.07
CA GLU A 133 -1.62 15.51 15.40
C GLU A 133 -3.07 15.01 15.26
N SER A 134 -3.61 15.05 14.04
CA SER A 134 -4.75 14.22 13.69
C SER A 134 -4.32 12.80 14.06
N PRO A 135 -5.11 12.03 14.83
CA PRO A 135 -4.81 10.62 14.99
C PRO A 135 -4.74 10.03 13.56
N PRO A 136 -3.64 9.33 13.22
CA PRO A 136 -3.45 8.83 11.87
C PRO A 136 -4.67 7.99 11.48
N VAL A 137 -5.12 8.13 10.23
CA VAL A 137 -6.11 7.21 9.66
C VAL A 137 -5.47 5.83 9.68
N THR A 138 -5.81 5.01 10.68
CA THR A 138 -5.23 3.68 10.81
C THR A 138 -5.87 2.77 9.78
N ILE A 139 -5.14 2.46 8.72
CA ILE A 139 -5.52 1.39 7.79
C ILE A 139 -5.40 0.05 8.53
N ALA A 140 -6.44 -0.77 8.45
CA ALA A 140 -6.46 -2.09 9.07
C ALA A 140 -5.77 -3.14 8.19
N GLU A 141 -5.17 -4.16 8.81
CA GLU A 141 -4.84 -5.39 8.09
C GLU A 141 -6.15 -5.99 7.53
N GLY A 142 -6.09 -6.50 6.30
CA GLY A 142 -7.27 -6.89 5.54
C GLY A 142 -8.07 -5.73 4.96
N ALA A 143 -7.56 -4.49 4.91
CA ALA A 143 -8.16 -3.44 4.11
C ALA A 143 -7.70 -3.52 2.64
N TYR A 144 -8.50 -2.93 1.75
CA TYR A 144 -8.15 -2.70 0.35
C TYR A 144 -7.69 -1.27 0.13
N ILE A 145 -6.65 -1.11 -0.68
CA ILE A 145 -6.10 0.18 -1.10
C ILE A 145 -5.82 0.17 -2.60
N GLN A 146 -6.16 1.26 -3.28
CA GLN A 146 -5.77 1.49 -4.66
C GLN A 146 -4.46 2.29 -4.69
N PHE A 147 -3.44 1.77 -5.36
CA PHE A 147 -2.13 2.40 -5.45
C PHE A 147 -1.45 2.02 -6.77
N GLY A 148 -1.04 3.02 -7.56
CA GLY A 148 -0.43 2.78 -8.86
C GLY A 148 -1.39 2.25 -9.94
N GLU A 149 -0.87 2.20 -11.16
CA GLU A 149 -1.54 1.64 -12.31
C GLU A 149 -0.66 0.60 -13.00
N TYR A 150 -1.26 -0.27 -13.81
CA TYR A 150 -0.57 -1.15 -14.73
C TYR A 150 -1.43 -1.35 -15.98
N GLU A 151 -0.84 -1.17 -17.17
CA GLU A 151 -1.58 -1.22 -18.45
C GLU A 151 -2.81 -0.28 -18.48
N GLY A 152 -2.67 0.90 -17.85
CA GLY A 152 -3.72 1.93 -17.77
C GLY A 152 -4.91 1.58 -16.86
N ALA A 153 -4.76 0.60 -15.98
CA ALA A 153 -5.77 0.24 -14.99
C ALA A 153 -5.20 0.35 -13.57
N PRO A 154 -5.97 0.86 -12.59
CA PRO A 154 -5.55 0.91 -11.20
C PRO A 154 -5.26 -0.47 -10.63
N ILE A 155 -4.22 -0.57 -9.80
CA ILE A 155 -3.92 -1.79 -9.06
C ILE A 155 -4.59 -1.69 -7.69
N ILE A 156 -5.38 -2.72 -7.38
CA ILE A 156 -5.98 -2.91 -6.05
C ILE A 156 -5.08 -3.83 -5.24
N TRP A 157 -4.81 -3.44 -4.01
CA TRP A 157 -3.95 -4.15 -3.08
C TRP A 157 -4.69 -4.49 -1.80
N ARG A 158 -4.29 -5.59 -1.19
CA ARG A 158 -4.69 -6.03 0.16
C ARG A 158 -3.57 -5.68 1.13
N VAL A 159 -3.91 -5.06 2.25
CA VAL A 159 -3.00 -4.87 3.37
C VAL A 159 -2.87 -6.20 4.10
N ILE A 160 -1.77 -6.93 3.91
CA ILE A 160 -1.60 -8.26 4.52
C ILE A 160 -0.88 -8.19 5.86
N LYS A 161 -0.07 -7.15 6.08
CA LYS A 161 0.66 -6.95 7.32
C LYS A 161 0.95 -5.46 7.54
N LYS A 162 1.01 -5.05 8.81
CA LYS A 162 1.64 -3.78 9.20
C LYS A 162 2.88 -4.05 10.03
N GLN A 163 3.96 -3.36 9.70
CA GLN A 163 5.24 -3.54 10.36
C GLN A 163 6.11 -2.29 10.19
N GLU A 164 6.86 -1.94 11.24
CA GLU A 164 7.97 -1.00 11.13
C GLU A 164 9.13 -1.64 10.37
N ILE A 165 9.40 -1.14 9.16
CA ILE A 165 10.52 -1.57 8.30
C ILE A 165 11.62 -0.49 8.29
N ASP A 166 11.22 0.78 8.24
CA ASP A 166 12.14 1.91 8.27
C ASP A 166 11.92 2.71 9.55
N ALA A 167 12.71 2.41 10.59
CA ALA A 167 12.67 3.12 11.87
C ALA A 167 13.01 4.63 11.78
N THR A 168 13.41 5.13 10.59
CA THR A 168 13.57 6.57 10.34
C THR A 168 12.28 7.26 9.91
N LYS A 169 11.25 6.48 9.52
CA LYS A 169 9.90 6.96 9.20
C LYS A 169 8.98 6.75 10.40
N GLU A 170 8.01 7.65 10.56
CA GLU A 170 7.03 7.55 11.64
C GLU A 170 5.92 6.57 11.27
N GLY A 171 5.64 5.59 12.14
CA GLY A 171 4.54 4.64 11.97
C GLY A 171 4.95 3.31 11.33
N GLU A 172 3.97 2.43 11.14
CA GLU A 172 4.16 1.13 10.49
C GLU A 172 3.96 1.28 8.97
N GLU A 173 4.86 0.68 8.19
CA GLU A 173 4.63 0.46 6.76
C GLU A 173 3.57 -0.62 6.54
N LEU A 174 2.82 -0.48 5.44
CA LEU A 174 1.83 -1.45 5.01
C LEU A 174 2.49 -2.43 4.04
N LEU A 175 2.57 -3.71 4.39
CA LEU A 175 2.85 -4.76 3.43
C LEU A 175 1.60 -4.99 2.59
N LEU A 176 1.71 -4.63 1.32
CA LEU A 176 0.65 -4.75 0.33
C LEU A 176 0.88 -5.97 -0.54
N LEU A 177 -0.17 -6.72 -0.82
CA LEU A 177 -0.20 -7.78 -1.85
C LEU A 177 -1.24 -7.42 -2.90
N ALA A 178 -0.90 -7.48 -4.18
CA ALA A 178 -1.87 -7.24 -5.24
C ALA A 178 -3.09 -8.17 -5.07
N ASP A 179 -4.31 -7.62 -5.11
CA ASP A 179 -5.54 -8.41 -4.91
C ASP A 179 -5.64 -9.52 -5.97
N ARG A 180 -5.26 -9.19 -7.20
CA ARG A 180 -5.32 -10.06 -8.37
C ARG A 180 -3.97 -10.14 -9.09
N ILE A 181 -3.82 -11.17 -9.90
CA ILE A 181 -2.71 -11.32 -10.85
C ILE A 181 -2.81 -10.19 -11.89
N ILE A 182 -1.76 -9.37 -11.98
CA ILE A 182 -1.73 -8.18 -12.84
C ILE A 182 -1.17 -8.45 -14.25
N THR A 183 -0.38 -9.52 -14.41
CA THR A 183 0.19 -9.97 -15.68
C THR A 183 0.61 -11.44 -15.59
N MET A 184 0.76 -12.10 -16.73
CA MET A 184 1.43 -13.40 -16.83
C MET A 184 2.82 -13.19 -17.41
N LYS A 185 3.83 -13.77 -16.77
CA LYS A 185 5.22 -13.65 -17.21
C LYS A 185 6.03 -14.89 -16.82
N PRO A 186 7.02 -15.28 -17.63
CA PRO A 186 8.04 -16.22 -17.19
C PRO A 186 8.86 -15.60 -16.06
N TYR A 187 9.25 -16.42 -15.09
CA TYR A 187 10.05 -15.99 -13.94
C TYR A 187 11.45 -15.54 -14.39
N ASP A 188 12.08 -16.34 -15.25
CA ASP A 188 13.41 -16.08 -15.78
C ASP A 188 13.60 -16.76 -17.14
N ALA A 189 14.35 -16.13 -18.03
CA ALA A 189 14.67 -16.69 -19.34
C ALA A 189 15.64 -17.86 -19.21
N LYS A 190 15.59 -18.81 -20.13
CA LYS A 190 16.69 -19.76 -20.30
C LYS A 190 17.99 -19.00 -20.60
N GLU A 191 19.12 -19.49 -20.16
CA GLU A 191 20.41 -18.79 -20.26
C GLU A 191 21.40 -19.57 -21.15
N PRO A 192 21.27 -19.58 -22.49
CA PRO A 192 22.14 -20.39 -23.34
C PRO A 192 23.60 -19.98 -23.18
N GLY A 193 24.43 -20.91 -22.71
CA GLY A 193 25.85 -20.64 -22.47
C GLY A 193 26.16 -20.11 -21.07
N ASN A 194 25.25 -20.30 -20.10
CA ASN A 194 25.57 -20.13 -18.70
C ASN A 194 26.61 -21.20 -18.29
N THR A 195 27.83 -20.76 -18.02
CA THR A 195 28.93 -21.65 -17.62
C THR A 195 28.96 -21.94 -16.12
N GLY A 196 27.96 -21.48 -15.38
CA GLY A 196 27.94 -21.38 -13.92
C GLY A 196 27.30 -22.54 -13.17
N GLY A 197 26.90 -23.64 -13.82
CA GLY A 197 26.21 -24.71 -13.09
C GLY A 197 25.85 -25.98 -13.85
N ASP A 198 24.72 -26.57 -13.43
CA ASP A 198 24.20 -27.91 -13.75
C ASP A 198 23.66 -28.09 -15.18
N GLY A 199 23.73 -27.05 -16.02
CA GLY A 199 23.21 -27.02 -17.38
C GLY A 199 21.68 -26.93 -17.48
N PHE A 200 20.95 -26.99 -16.36
CA PHE A 200 19.50 -26.86 -16.39
C PHE A 200 19.06 -25.40 -16.57
N ARG A 201 19.84 -24.43 -16.06
CA ARG A 201 19.57 -23.00 -16.28
C ARG A 201 19.67 -22.61 -17.76
N ASP A 202 20.55 -23.25 -18.51
CA ASP A 202 20.68 -23.06 -19.96
C ASP A 202 19.41 -23.43 -20.73
N ASP A 203 18.70 -24.46 -20.25
CA ASP A 203 17.53 -25.03 -20.92
C ASP A 203 16.20 -24.47 -20.39
N TYR A 204 16.14 -24.11 -19.10
CA TYR A 204 14.89 -23.86 -18.38
C TYR A 204 14.84 -22.55 -17.57
N GLY A 205 15.93 -21.79 -17.53
CA GLY A 205 16.08 -20.55 -16.76
C GLY A 205 16.44 -20.79 -15.30
N SER A 206 16.67 -19.71 -14.55
CA SER A 206 17.09 -19.77 -13.15
C SER A 206 15.93 -19.58 -12.17
N ASN A 207 15.96 -20.30 -11.04
CA ASN A 207 15.08 -19.99 -9.90
C ASN A 207 15.67 -19.01 -8.90
N TYR A 208 16.89 -18.53 -9.14
CA TYR A 208 17.55 -17.60 -8.25
C TYR A 208 16.90 -16.22 -8.36
N TRP A 209 16.20 -15.79 -7.30
CA TRP A 209 15.49 -14.50 -7.27
C TRP A 209 16.41 -13.31 -7.59
N GLY A 210 17.64 -13.30 -7.05
CA GLY A 210 18.50 -12.12 -7.01
C GLY A 210 18.83 -11.49 -8.38
N ASN A 211 18.89 -12.30 -9.43
CA ASN A 211 19.11 -11.85 -10.80
C ASN A 211 18.02 -12.35 -11.78
N SER A 212 16.88 -12.81 -11.26
CA SER A 212 15.76 -13.24 -12.10
C SER A 212 15.22 -12.06 -12.91
N ASN A 213 14.86 -12.31 -14.17
CA ASN A 213 14.29 -11.28 -15.02
C ASN A 213 13.04 -10.64 -14.40
N ILE A 214 12.17 -11.42 -13.73
CA ILE A 214 10.96 -10.85 -13.12
C ILE A 214 11.29 -9.83 -12.02
N ARG A 215 12.33 -10.08 -11.21
CA ARG A 215 12.81 -9.14 -10.19
C ARG A 215 13.37 -7.87 -10.83
N GLU A 216 14.21 -8.02 -11.85
CA GLU A 216 14.82 -6.88 -12.56
C GLU A 216 13.75 -6.00 -13.23
N TRP A 217 12.70 -6.61 -13.76
CA TRP A 217 11.55 -5.90 -14.29
C TRP A 217 10.75 -5.18 -13.21
N LEU A 218 10.41 -5.87 -12.10
CA LEU A 218 9.65 -5.30 -10.98
C LEU A 218 10.34 -4.07 -10.36
N ASN A 219 11.67 -4.06 -10.34
CA ASN A 219 12.48 -3.02 -9.70
C ASN A 219 13.06 -1.98 -10.68
N SER A 220 12.64 -1.99 -11.95
CA SER A 220 13.14 -1.05 -12.95
C SER A 220 12.17 0.11 -13.19
N ASN A 221 12.68 1.35 -13.13
CA ASN A 221 12.01 2.57 -13.60
C ASN A 221 12.58 3.05 -14.95
N ALA A 222 13.16 2.14 -15.74
CA ALA A 222 13.75 2.46 -17.03
C ALA A 222 12.83 2.02 -18.18
N ALA A 223 12.82 2.80 -19.27
CA ALA A 223 12.14 2.42 -20.52
C ALA A 223 12.71 1.15 -21.16
N THR A 224 13.93 0.77 -20.78
CA THR A 224 14.55 -0.51 -21.15
C THR A 224 15.18 -1.08 -19.89
N VAL A 225 14.74 -2.27 -19.48
CA VAL A 225 15.26 -2.95 -18.31
C VAL A 225 16.70 -3.41 -18.57
N ALA A 226 17.58 -3.21 -17.59
CA ALA A 226 18.95 -3.68 -17.63
C ALA A 226 18.99 -5.14 -17.14
N TRP A 227 18.90 -6.08 -18.07
CA TRP A 227 18.99 -7.51 -17.77
C TRP A 227 20.43 -7.90 -17.42
N THR A 228 20.66 -8.50 -16.26
CA THR A 228 21.99 -9.01 -15.89
C THR A 228 22.27 -10.41 -16.42
N THR A 229 21.21 -11.14 -16.78
CA THR A 229 21.24 -12.45 -17.45
C THR A 229 20.65 -12.35 -18.86
N GLN A 230 20.38 -13.49 -19.50
CA GLN A 230 19.68 -13.53 -20.78
C GLN A 230 18.32 -12.84 -20.67
N ALA A 231 18.02 -11.93 -21.58
CA ALA A 231 16.74 -11.23 -21.59
C ALA A 231 15.57 -12.18 -21.91
N PRO A 232 14.35 -11.93 -21.38
CA PRO A 232 13.16 -12.76 -21.56
C PRO A 232 12.49 -12.51 -22.92
N ASP A 233 13.24 -12.80 -23.99
CA ASP A 233 12.79 -12.72 -25.37
C ASP A 233 12.10 -14.01 -25.83
N ALA A 234 11.43 -13.95 -26.99
CA ALA A 234 10.65 -15.05 -27.54
C ALA A 234 11.45 -16.34 -27.81
N ALA A 235 12.78 -16.28 -27.92
CA ALA A 235 13.61 -17.47 -28.10
C ALA A 235 13.93 -18.16 -26.77
N ASN A 236 13.91 -17.41 -25.67
CA ASN A 236 14.41 -17.82 -24.36
C ASN A 236 13.32 -18.04 -23.31
N VAL A 237 12.07 -17.68 -23.62
CA VAL A 237 10.90 -18.00 -22.80
C VAL A 237 9.90 -18.81 -23.60
N GLN A 238 9.39 -19.90 -23.05
CA GLN A 238 8.55 -20.81 -23.81
C GLN A 238 7.68 -21.74 -22.96
N LEU A 239 6.66 -22.30 -23.61
CA LEU A 239 5.97 -23.51 -23.21
C LEU A 239 6.01 -24.49 -24.39
N ILE A 240 6.65 -25.65 -24.21
CA ILE A 240 6.69 -26.75 -25.20
C ILE A 240 7.04 -26.23 -26.62
N GLY A 241 8.15 -25.51 -26.76
CA GLY A 241 8.63 -25.03 -28.07
C GLY A 241 7.93 -23.78 -28.61
N THR A 242 6.97 -23.20 -27.89
CA THR A 242 6.25 -21.97 -28.30
C THR A 242 6.55 -20.83 -27.35
N ALA A 243 6.85 -19.64 -27.88
CA ALA A 243 7.10 -18.44 -27.09
C ALA A 243 5.83 -18.00 -26.35
N VAL A 244 5.90 -17.91 -25.03
CA VAL A 244 4.77 -17.48 -24.19
C VAL A 244 5.20 -16.29 -23.34
N ASN A 245 4.47 -15.18 -23.47
CA ASN A 245 4.61 -13.94 -22.71
C ASN A 245 6.05 -13.39 -22.58
N PRO A 246 6.83 -13.26 -23.68
CA PRO A 246 8.10 -12.54 -23.65
C PRO A 246 7.88 -11.06 -23.32
N TYR A 247 8.80 -10.48 -22.55
CA TYR A 247 8.67 -9.10 -22.06
C TYR A 247 9.98 -8.30 -22.12
N ASN A 248 10.97 -8.77 -22.88
CA ASN A 248 12.27 -8.10 -23.03
C ASN A 248 12.18 -6.67 -23.61
N THR A 249 11.10 -6.31 -24.30
CA THR A 249 10.88 -4.97 -24.86
C THR A 249 9.98 -4.09 -24.01
N GLN A 250 9.43 -4.60 -22.91
CA GLN A 250 8.57 -3.82 -22.02
C GLN A 250 9.44 -2.91 -21.15
N ALA A 251 8.91 -1.73 -20.81
CA ALA A 251 9.49 -0.89 -19.79
C ALA A 251 9.42 -1.59 -18.41
N GLY A 252 10.29 -1.18 -17.49
CA GLY A 252 10.26 -1.68 -16.13
C GLY A 252 8.94 -1.38 -15.42
N PHE A 253 8.54 -2.22 -14.47
CA PHE A 253 7.25 -2.10 -13.79
C PHE A 253 7.05 -0.72 -13.16
N LEU A 254 8.10 -0.15 -12.55
CA LEU A 254 8.03 1.13 -11.84
C LEU A 254 7.75 2.32 -12.77
N THR A 255 7.89 2.18 -14.10
CA THR A 255 7.51 3.25 -15.03
C THR A 255 6.00 3.47 -15.09
N ASN A 256 5.21 2.52 -14.55
CA ASN A 256 3.75 2.67 -14.44
C ASN A 256 3.33 3.46 -13.19
N LEU A 257 4.28 3.80 -12.31
CA LEU A 257 4.04 4.59 -11.10
C LEU A 257 4.54 6.01 -11.30
N THR A 258 3.85 6.99 -10.73
CA THR A 258 4.30 8.39 -10.68
C THR A 258 5.51 8.55 -9.77
N ASP A 259 6.24 9.66 -9.91
CA ASP A 259 7.40 9.96 -9.07
C ASP A 259 7.02 10.03 -7.58
N ASP A 260 5.86 10.62 -7.28
CA ASP A 260 5.35 10.75 -5.91
C ASP A 260 4.97 9.39 -5.31
N GLU A 261 4.32 8.51 -6.09
CA GLU A 261 3.99 7.16 -5.64
C GLU A 261 5.24 6.34 -5.34
N ARG A 262 6.25 6.36 -6.25
CA ARG A 262 7.50 5.62 -6.03
C ARG A 262 8.23 6.10 -4.77
N ALA A 263 8.16 7.39 -4.45
CA ALA A 263 8.79 7.95 -3.25
C ALA A 263 8.18 7.40 -1.94
N GLN A 264 6.97 6.84 -1.99
CA GLN A 264 6.32 6.26 -0.81
C GLN A 264 6.60 4.77 -0.62
N ILE A 265 7.12 4.09 -1.63
CA ILE A 265 7.50 2.70 -1.51
C ILE A 265 8.78 2.62 -0.67
N VAL A 266 8.78 1.71 0.28
CA VAL A 266 9.93 1.47 1.16
C VAL A 266 10.70 0.28 0.64
N ASP A 267 11.97 0.52 0.29
CA ASP A 267 12.88 -0.55 -0.06
C ASP A 267 13.06 -1.49 1.13
N VAL A 268 12.78 -2.77 0.93
CA VAL A 268 12.90 -3.78 1.98
C VAL A 268 14.04 -4.72 1.66
N THR A 269 14.85 -5.05 2.68
CA THR A 269 15.79 -6.16 2.59
C THR A 269 15.15 -7.39 3.20
N HIS A 270 14.91 -8.39 2.35
CA HIS A 270 14.27 -9.63 2.75
C HIS A 270 15.05 -10.85 2.29
N ARG A 271 14.69 -11.99 2.89
CA ARG A 271 15.28 -13.29 2.57
C ARG A 271 14.50 -13.92 1.42
N SER A 272 15.23 -14.55 0.52
CA SER A 272 14.68 -15.46 -0.49
C SER A 272 15.41 -16.79 -0.37
N ILE A 273 14.65 -17.89 -0.32
CA ILE A 273 15.24 -19.23 -0.34
C ILE A 273 15.95 -19.44 -1.67
N VAL A 274 17.14 -20.05 -1.61
CA VAL A 274 18.03 -20.26 -2.76
C VAL A 274 18.30 -21.73 -2.99
N TYR A 275 18.62 -22.11 -4.22
CA TYR A 275 19.00 -23.49 -4.51
C TYR A 275 20.35 -23.82 -3.87
N ASN A 276 20.38 -24.89 -3.06
CA ASN A 276 21.49 -25.16 -2.15
C ASN A 276 22.86 -25.28 -2.83
N GLU A 277 22.90 -25.83 -4.05
CA GLU A 277 24.15 -26.29 -4.65
C GLU A 277 24.89 -25.20 -5.43
N LEU A 278 24.16 -24.23 -6.01
CA LEU A 278 24.73 -23.31 -7.00
C LEU A 278 24.71 -21.84 -6.59
N ASP A 279 23.79 -21.43 -5.74
CA ASP A 279 23.54 -20.00 -5.50
C ASP A 279 24.31 -19.43 -4.31
N GLY A 280 24.92 -20.28 -3.48
CA GLY A 280 25.51 -19.87 -2.19
C GLY A 280 24.44 -19.36 -1.21
N HIS A 281 24.85 -18.81 -0.07
CA HIS A 281 23.91 -18.29 0.92
C HIS A 281 24.54 -17.19 1.79
N ASP A 282 23.69 -16.39 2.43
CA ASP A 282 24.10 -15.30 3.32
C ASP A 282 23.94 -15.69 4.80
N GLY A 283 24.72 -15.03 5.66
CA GLY A 283 24.47 -14.88 7.10
C GLY A 283 24.12 -16.16 7.87
N GLU A 284 22.99 -16.10 8.58
CA GLU A 284 22.48 -17.08 9.58
C GLU A 284 21.77 -18.29 8.96
N GLY A 285 21.74 -18.44 7.62
CA GLY A 285 21.22 -19.65 6.97
C GLY A 285 22.15 -20.82 7.28
N THR A 286 21.77 -21.70 8.20
CA THR A 286 22.66 -22.73 8.76
C THR A 286 22.49 -24.10 8.13
N ALA A 287 21.43 -24.31 7.35
CA ALA A 287 21.12 -25.61 6.75
C ALA A 287 20.58 -25.52 5.33
N ALA A 288 20.97 -26.47 4.48
CA ALA A 288 20.32 -26.70 3.21
C ALA A 288 18.84 -27.01 3.42
N HIS A 289 17.96 -26.40 2.61
CA HIS A 289 16.55 -26.75 2.57
C HIS A 289 16.34 -28.00 1.72
N GLY A 290 15.48 -28.93 2.11
CA GLY A 290 15.45 -30.25 1.48
C GLY A 290 14.11 -30.96 1.57
N TYR A 291 14.19 -32.28 1.59
CA TYR A 291 13.08 -33.13 2.00
C TYR A 291 13.35 -33.63 3.41
N THR A 292 12.33 -33.64 4.26
CA THR A 292 12.38 -34.34 5.53
C THR A 292 12.68 -35.83 5.30
N ASN A 293 13.05 -36.54 6.36
CA ASN A 293 13.18 -38.01 6.33
C ASN A 293 11.87 -38.74 5.97
N THR A 294 10.72 -38.05 5.98
CA THR A 294 9.40 -38.56 5.57
C THR A 294 9.04 -38.19 4.13
N GLY A 295 9.95 -37.55 3.38
CA GLY A 295 9.74 -37.14 2.00
C GLY A 295 8.89 -35.88 1.83
N VAL A 296 8.69 -35.10 2.89
CA VAL A 296 7.98 -33.82 2.83
C VAL A 296 8.95 -32.73 2.41
N ASP A 297 8.55 -31.94 1.43
CA ASP A 297 9.34 -30.81 0.93
C ASP A 297 9.38 -29.69 1.98
N GLU A 298 10.54 -29.48 2.60
CA GLU A 298 10.71 -28.52 3.68
C GLU A 298 10.63 -27.08 3.22
N SER A 299 10.83 -26.84 1.93
CA SER A 299 10.67 -25.50 1.35
C SER A 299 9.21 -25.06 1.25
N VAL A 300 8.26 -25.98 1.39
CA VAL A 300 6.81 -25.75 1.32
C VAL A 300 6.19 -25.56 2.70
N SER A 301 6.89 -25.96 3.76
CA SER A 301 6.38 -25.87 5.14
C SER A 301 7.05 -24.74 5.89
N VAL A 302 6.26 -23.86 6.49
CA VAL A 302 6.73 -22.72 7.31
C VAL A 302 6.45 -22.90 8.81
N GLY A 303 5.80 -23.99 9.20
CA GLY A 303 5.36 -24.21 10.59
C GLY A 303 6.50 -24.56 11.54
N ASP A 304 6.18 -24.65 12.84
CA ASP A 304 7.13 -25.00 13.89
C ASP A 304 7.87 -26.31 13.59
N GLY A 305 9.21 -26.25 13.60
CA GLY A 305 10.07 -27.38 13.25
C GLY A 305 10.34 -27.55 11.75
N SER A 306 9.80 -26.67 10.89
CA SER A 306 10.23 -26.57 9.50
C SER A 306 11.63 -25.96 9.39
N ASN A 307 12.30 -26.29 8.28
CA ASN A 307 13.60 -25.75 7.96
C ASN A 307 13.53 -24.33 7.35
N TYR A 308 12.36 -23.79 7.00
CA TYR A 308 12.24 -22.49 6.32
C TYR A 308 13.03 -21.37 7.01
N ASN A 309 12.99 -21.31 8.35
CA ASN A 309 13.70 -20.30 9.14
C ASN A 309 15.23 -20.51 9.23
N THR A 310 15.72 -21.71 8.97
CA THR A 310 17.15 -22.10 9.02
C THR A 310 17.75 -22.41 7.64
N ALA A 311 16.91 -22.42 6.61
CA ALA A 311 17.24 -22.65 5.22
C ALA A 311 18.32 -21.71 4.71
N TYR A 312 19.09 -22.18 3.74
CA TYR A 312 19.92 -21.31 2.92
C TYR A 312 19.06 -20.28 2.20
N TYR A 313 19.44 -19.02 2.38
CA TYR A 313 18.78 -17.87 1.77
C TYR A 313 19.83 -16.89 1.28
N LYS A 314 19.39 -15.94 0.44
CA LYS A 314 20.12 -14.71 0.18
C LYS A 314 19.26 -13.50 0.44
N ASN A 315 19.90 -12.42 0.85
CA ASN A 315 19.26 -11.14 1.03
C ASN A 315 19.24 -10.38 -0.28
N THR A 316 18.08 -9.82 -0.59
CA THR A 316 17.91 -8.88 -1.69
C THR A 316 17.18 -7.65 -1.17
N THR A 317 17.55 -6.48 -1.68
CA THR A 317 16.85 -5.23 -1.38
C THR A 317 15.96 -4.91 -2.59
N ASP A 318 14.66 -4.87 -2.35
CA ASP A 318 13.64 -4.73 -3.39
C ASP A 318 12.67 -3.60 -3.03
N THR A 319 12.27 -2.83 -4.06
CA THR A 319 11.18 -1.86 -4.02
C THR A 319 9.84 -2.58 -4.23
N VAL A 320 9.77 -3.49 -5.21
CA VAL A 320 8.60 -4.33 -5.50
C VAL A 320 9.08 -5.77 -5.70
N PHE A 321 8.35 -6.73 -5.14
CA PHE A 321 8.78 -8.12 -5.11
C PHE A 321 7.62 -9.11 -5.29
N LEU A 322 7.94 -10.39 -5.46
CA LEU A 322 6.97 -11.47 -5.28
C LEU A 322 7.02 -11.95 -3.83
N PRO A 323 5.89 -12.26 -3.18
CA PRO A 323 5.90 -12.70 -1.80
C PRO A 323 6.66 -14.03 -1.66
N SER A 324 7.29 -14.26 -0.51
CA SER A 324 7.87 -15.56 -0.18
C SER A 324 6.81 -16.51 0.35
N LEU A 325 7.14 -17.80 0.46
CA LEU A 325 6.24 -18.78 1.06
C LEU A 325 6.01 -18.49 2.55
N GLY A 326 7.05 -18.00 3.26
CA GLY A 326 6.94 -17.51 4.64
C GLY A 326 5.92 -16.37 4.79
N GLU A 327 6.02 -15.31 3.99
CA GLU A 327 5.10 -14.18 4.07
C GLU A 327 3.66 -14.58 3.72
N LEU A 328 3.49 -15.43 2.70
CA LEU A 328 2.16 -15.94 2.35
C LEU A 328 1.58 -16.77 3.49
N ALA A 329 2.37 -17.62 4.12
CA ALA A 329 1.85 -18.50 5.16
C ALA A 329 1.62 -17.78 6.49
N ASP A 330 2.43 -16.79 6.84
CA ASP A 330 2.25 -16.02 8.07
C ASP A 330 1.08 -15.02 7.96
N TYR A 331 0.84 -14.46 6.77
CA TYR A 331 -0.03 -13.29 6.60
C TYR A 331 -1.22 -13.51 5.67
N VAL A 332 -1.29 -14.62 4.94
CA VAL A 332 -2.33 -14.86 3.93
C VAL A 332 -3.05 -16.20 4.14
N ASP A 333 -2.34 -17.33 4.05
CA ASP A 333 -2.90 -18.68 4.13
C ASP A 333 -3.62 -18.93 5.46
N GLY A 334 -4.91 -19.23 5.42
CA GLY A 334 -5.76 -19.41 6.59
C GLY A 334 -5.99 -18.17 7.46
N VAL A 335 -5.27 -17.07 7.21
CA VAL A 335 -5.34 -15.80 7.95
C VAL A 335 -6.33 -14.85 7.28
N LEU A 336 -6.25 -14.71 5.96
CA LEU A 336 -7.11 -13.83 5.19
C LEU A 336 -8.12 -14.64 4.37
N GLN A 337 -9.32 -14.08 4.26
CA GLN A 337 -10.40 -14.62 3.44
C GLN A 337 -10.86 -13.56 2.45
N HIS A 338 -11.30 -14.00 1.28
CA HIS A 338 -11.98 -13.13 0.32
C HIS A 338 -13.29 -12.61 0.94
N PRO A 339 -13.56 -11.29 0.98
CA PRO A 339 -14.71 -10.73 1.71
C PRO A 339 -16.07 -11.32 1.32
N SER A 340 -16.21 -11.77 0.08
CA SER A 340 -17.45 -12.29 -0.50
C SER A 340 -17.54 -13.82 -0.52
N THR A 341 -16.53 -14.54 -0.03
CA THR A 341 -16.50 -16.00 -0.04
C THR A 341 -15.86 -16.56 1.23
N VAL A 342 -15.80 -17.89 1.36
CA VAL A 342 -15.07 -18.60 2.43
C VAL A 342 -13.78 -19.22 1.92
N THR A 343 -13.29 -18.75 0.75
CA THR A 343 -12.07 -19.29 0.15
C THR A 343 -10.86 -18.49 0.61
N ASP A 344 -9.77 -19.23 0.81
CA ASP A 344 -8.47 -18.69 1.16
C ASP A 344 -8.02 -17.57 0.21
N TYR A 345 -7.51 -16.48 0.77
CA TYR A 345 -7.02 -15.34 0.01
C TYR A 345 -5.70 -15.63 -0.74
N GLN A 346 -5.04 -16.72 -0.41
CA GLN A 346 -3.89 -17.24 -1.14
C GLN A 346 -4.28 -17.66 -2.56
N ILE A 347 -5.54 -18.08 -2.79
CA ILE A 347 -6.07 -18.35 -4.13
C ILE A 347 -6.27 -17.03 -4.87
N ALA A 348 -5.62 -16.89 -6.02
CA ALA A 348 -5.61 -15.66 -6.81
C ALA A 348 -6.38 -15.78 -8.12
N TYR A 349 -6.88 -14.65 -8.59
CA TYR A 349 -7.63 -14.50 -9.84
C TYR A 349 -6.95 -13.47 -10.74
N THR A 350 -7.22 -13.52 -12.05
CA THR A 350 -6.60 -12.59 -13.01
C THR A 350 -7.39 -11.30 -13.19
N THR A 351 -6.68 -10.19 -13.36
CA THR A 351 -7.25 -8.96 -13.92
C THR A 351 -7.60 -9.15 -15.40
N GLN A 352 -8.43 -8.27 -15.95
CA GLN A 352 -8.72 -8.29 -17.38
C GLN A 352 -7.46 -7.95 -18.21
N GLN A 353 -6.62 -7.06 -17.70
CA GLN A 353 -5.37 -6.62 -18.31
C GLN A 353 -4.36 -7.77 -18.39
N ALA A 354 -4.26 -8.57 -17.32
CA ALA A 354 -3.50 -9.83 -17.31
C ALA A 354 -3.88 -10.71 -18.50
N ARG A 355 -5.16 -11.01 -18.66
CA ARG A 355 -5.67 -11.86 -19.76
C ARG A 355 -5.47 -11.24 -21.15
N ASN A 356 -5.66 -9.92 -21.28
CA ASN A 356 -5.56 -9.25 -22.57
C ASN A 356 -4.13 -9.18 -23.11
N GLN A 357 -3.13 -9.01 -22.23
CA GLN A 357 -1.74 -8.87 -22.66
C GLN A 357 -1.07 -10.20 -23.00
N SER A 358 -1.63 -11.31 -22.50
CA SER A 358 -1.03 -12.62 -22.64
C SER A 358 -1.32 -13.24 -24.00
N ASN A 359 -0.33 -13.98 -24.50
CA ASN A 359 -0.45 -14.76 -25.73
C ASN A 359 -0.69 -16.27 -25.46
N TYR A 360 -0.93 -16.66 -24.20
CA TYR A 360 -1.19 -18.04 -23.84
C TYR A 360 -2.65 -18.43 -24.10
N ALA A 361 -2.86 -19.41 -24.97
CA ALA A 361 -4.20 -19.80 -25.43
C ALA A 361 -5.11 -20.40 -24.34
N SER A 362 -4.54 -20.82 -23.21
CA SER A 362 -5.29 -21.46 -22.10
C SER A 362 -5.34 -20.61 -20.85
N ASP A 363 -5.14 -19.29 -20.98
CA ASP A 363 -5.41 -18.35 -19.91
C ASP A 363 -6.83 -18.50 -19.34
N PRO A 364 -7.04 -18.16 -18.07
CA PRO A 364 -8.35 -18.27 -17.44
C PRO A 364 -9.36 -17.41 -18.21
N ALA A 365 -10.56 -17.93 -18.45
CA ALA A 365 -11.55 -17.26 -19.30
C ALA A 365 -12.20 -16.02 -18.66
N ASN A 366 -12.06 -15.85 -17.34
CA ASN A 366 -12.73 -14.83 -16.55
C ASN A 366 -11.96 -14.57 -15.25
N ASP A 367 -12.45 -13.62 -14.45
CA ASP A 367 -11.87 -13.19 -13.18
C ASP A 367 -12.42 -13.95 -11.96
N THR A 368 -13.13 -15.05 -12.19
CA THR A 368 -13.64 -15.96 -11.15
C THR A 368 -13.01 -17.36 -11.23
N THR A 369 -12.15 -17.58 -12.23
CA THR A 369 -11.36 -18.81 -12.39
C THR A 369 -10.00 -18.56 -11.78
N ALA A 370 -9.67 -19.33 -10.75
CA ALA A 370 -8.38 -19.22 -10.07
C ALA A 370 -7.24 -19.55 -11.02
N TRP A 371 -6.04 -19.03 -10.71
CA TRP A 371 -4.87 -19.21 -11.55
C TRP A 371 -3.58 -19.27 -10.74
N ASP A 372 -2.61 -19.98 -11.29
CA ASP A 372 -1.30 -20.17 -10.68
C ASP A 372 -0.48 -18.87 -10.72
N TYR A 373 0.29 -18.58 -9.65
CA TYR A 373 1.19 -17.42 -9.61
C TYR A 373 2.51 -17.70 -8.90
N TRP A 374 3.58 -17.05 -9.38
CA TRP A 374 4.93 -17.21 -8.86
C TRP A 374 5.10 -16.67 -7.44
N THR A 375 5.99 -17.31 -6.69
CA THR A 375 6.62 -16.77 -5.47
C THR A 375 8.11 -16.57 -5.72
N ARG A 376 8.83 -15.88 -4.83
CA ARG A 376 10.28 -15.64 -5.01
C ARG A 376 11.19 -16.77 -4.53
N ASP A 377 10.65 -17.79 -3.89
CA ASP A 377 11.47 -18.83 -3.26
C ASP A 377 11.88 -19.94 -4.25
N ALA A 378 13.12 -20.40 -4.11
CA ALA A 378 13.62 -21.54 -4.86
C ALA A 378 13.05 -22.88 -4.35
N SER A 379 12.95 -23.85 -5.26
CA SER A 379 12.71 -25.24 -4.93
C SER A 379 14.02 -26.01 -4.70
N THR A 380 13.94 -27.00 -3.82
CA THR A 380 14.96 -28.03 -3.62
C THR A 380 15.11 -28.97 -4.81
N ALA A 381 14.11 -29.02 -5.69
CA ALA A 381 14.03 -29.97 -6.80
C ALA A 381 14.88 -29.58 -8.03
N GLY A 382 15.56 -28.42 -8.01
CA GLY A 382 16.53 -28.03 -9.04
C GLY A 382 16.68 -26.51 -9.18
N SER A 383 17.81 -26.07 -9.75
CA SER A 383 18.24 -24.67 -9.93
C SER A 383 17.39 -23.81 -10.86
N PHE A 384 16.37 -24.41 -11.47
CA PHE A 384 15.50 -23.87 -12.52
C PHE A 384 14.02 -23.95 -12.15
N ARG A 385 13.74 -24.29 -10.87
CA ARG A 385 12.40 -24.51 -10.35
C ARG A 385 12.02 -23.46 -9.30
N PRO A 386 11.48 -22.29 -9.70
CA PRO A 386 10.85 -21.37 -8.76
C PRO A 386 9.58 -22.00 -8.18
N ARG A 387 9.23 -21.57 -6.97
CA ARG A 387 7.97 -21.93 -6.33
C ARG A 387 6.82 -21.08 -6.85
N TYR A 388 5.64 -21.67 -6.83
CA TYR A 388 4.40 -21.00 -7.21
C TYR A 388 3.24 -21.54 -6.36
N ILE A 389 2.18 -20.75 -6.27
CA ILE A 389 0.91 -21.15 -5.68
C ILE A 389 -0.03 -21.59 -6.79
N THR A 390 -0.61 -22.78 -6.67
CA THR A 390 -1.57 -23.34 -7.62
C THR A 390 -2.96 -22.69 -7.50
N ASP A 391 -3.80 -22.90 -8.51
CA ASP A 391 -5.21 -22.49 -8.56
C ASP A 391 -6.08 -22.99 -7.40
N ASN A 392 -5.62 -23.97 -6.63
CA ASN A 392 -6.28 -24.50 -5.43
C ASN A 392 -5.56 -24.13 -4.12
N GLY A 393 -4.60 -23.20 -4.15
CA GLY A 393 -3.91 -22.67 -2.98
C GLY A 393 -2.74 -23.53 -2.48
N MET A 394 -2.34 -24.58 -3.20
CA MET A 394 -1.20 -25.41 -2.81
C MET A 394 0.12 -24.84 -3.34
N VAL A 395 1.21 -25.13 -2.65
CA VAL A 395 2.55 -24.78 -3.16
C VAL A 395 3.05 -25.87 -4.13
N SER A 396 3.60 -25.44 -5.25
CA SER A 396 4.22 -26.31 -6.26
C SER A 396 5.47 -25.64 -6.84
N HIS A 397 6.07 -26.24 -7.86
CA HIS A 397 7.22 -25.69 -8.57
C HIS A 397 7.10 -25.94 -10.08
N ALA A 398 7.67 -25.06 -10.91
CA ALA A 398 7.63 -25.19 -12.37
C ALA A 398 8.92 -24.69 -12.99
N TYR A 399 9.09 -24.83 -14.32
CA TYR A 399 10.29 -24.36 -15.00
C TYR A 399 10.25 -22.83 -15.12
N ALA A 400 11.35 -22.15 -14.76
CA ALA A 400 11.41 -20.69 -14.67
C ALA A 400 11.02 -19.96 -15.98
N PHE A 401 11.40 -20.51 -17.13
CA PHE A 401 11.10 -19.97 -18.45
C PHE A 401 9.61 -20.08 -18.90
N SER A 402 8.73 -20.64 -18.06
CA SER A 402 7.34 -20.92 -18.42
C SER A 402 6.50 -19.65 -18.33
N GLY A 403 6.00 -19.16 -19.46
CA GLY A 403 5.40 -17.82 -19.54
C GLY A 403 3.98 -17.64 -19.00
N TYR A 404 3.27 -18.69 -18.59
CA TYR A 404 1.83 -18.65 -18.33
C TYR A 404 1.45 -18.45 -16.85
N TYR A 405 2.43 -18.35 -15.97
CA TYR A 405 2.20 -18.13 -14.54
C TYR A 405 1.97 -16.65 -14.23
N GLY A 406 1.10 -16.39 -13.27
CA GLY A 406 0.73 -15.06 -12.82
C GLY A 406 1.82 -14.36 -12.03
N VAL A 407 1.83 -13.03 -12.13
CA VAL A 407 2.60 -12.11 -11.31
C VAL A 407 1.63 -11.41 -10.36
N ARG A 408 1.79 -11.69 -9.06
CA ARG A 408 1.03 -11.08 -7.96
C ARG A 408 2.03 -10.37 -7.04
N PRO A 409 2.40 -9.11 -7.35
CA PRO A 409 3.48 -8.43 -6.63
C PRO A 409 3.06 -8.02 -5.23
N ALA A 410 4.05 -7.74 -4.40
CA ALA A 410 3.96 -7.16 -3.09
C ALA A 410 4.96 -6.00 -2.93
N LEU A 411 4.67 -5.07 -2.03
CA LEU A 411 5.53 -3.94 -1.69
C LEU A 411 5.23 -3.42 -0.29
N TYR A 412 6.17 -2.68 0.30
CA TYR A 412 5.92 -1.91 1.53
C TYR A 412 5.59 -0.47 1.17
N LEU A 413 4.44 0.01 1.64
CA LEU A 413 3.98 1.38 1.41
C LEU A 413 4.04 2.17 2.72
N SER A 414 4.69 3.33 2.70
CA SER A 414 4.68 4.22 3.86
C SER A 414 3.28 4.81 4.06
N SER A 415 2.75 4.67 5.27
CA SER A 415 1.42 5.20 5.65
C SER A 415 1.45 6.59 6.27
N SER A 416 2.65 7.14 6.52
CA SER A 416 2.86 8.36 7.28
C SER A 416 2.42 9.65 6.58
N SER A 417 2.55 9.70 5.25
CA SER A 417 2.32 10.88 4.42
C SER A 417 0.99 10.83 3.66
N MET A 418 0.29 9.70 3.65
CA MET A 418 -0.85 9.48 2.78
C MET A 418 -2.14 10.12 3.30
N THR A 419 -2.89 10.75 2.39
CA THR A 419 -4.26 11.20 2.63
C THR A 419 -5.23 10.31 1.86
N LEU A 420 -6.11 9.62 2.59
CA LEU A 420 -7.09 8.71 2.00
C LEU A 420 -8.38 9.43 1.57
N GLY A 421 -9.03 8.85 0.57
CA GLY A 421 -10.38 9.18 0.15
C GLY A 421 -11.46 8.74 1.14
N ALA A 422 -12.72 8.85 0.72
CA ALA A 422 -13.88 8.58 1.57
C ALA A 422 -14.34 7.10 1.54
N GLU A 423 -13.65 6.24 0.79
CA GLU A 423 -13.98 4.83 0.68
C GLU A 423 -13.73 4.07 1.99
N SER A 424 -14.26 2.86 2.12
CA SER A 424 -14.21 2.09 3.37
C SER A 424 -13.01 1.14 3.47
N GLY A 425 -12.36 0.82 2.36
CA GLY A 425 -11.36 -0.24 2.26
C GLY A 425 -11.91 -1.65 2.51
N ALA A 426 -13.22 -1.85 2.63
CA ALA A 426 -13.79 -3.13 3.05
C ALA A 426 -13.85 -4.19 1.93
N THR A 427 -14.02 -3.74 0.68
CA THR A 427 -14.03 -4.59 -0.52
C THR A 427 -13.13 -3.99 -1.59
N ALA A 428 -12.80 -4.76 -2.63
CA ALA A 428 -11.98 -4.28 -3.73
C ALA A 428 -12.64 -3.09 -4.47
N GLU A 429 -13.96 -3.08 -4.58
CA GLU A 429 -14.75 -1.99 -5.20
C GLU A 429 -14.79 -0.72 -4.34
N ALA A 430 -14.59 -0.88 -3.02
CA ALA A 430 -14.56 0.20 -2.04
C ALA A 430 -13.15 0.39 -1.47
N ALA A 431 -12.10 0.06 -2.24
CA ALA A 431 -10.72 0.25 -1.84
C ALA A 431 -10.45 1.72 -1.51
N TYR A 432 -9.66 1.97 -0.46
CA TYR A 432 -9.20 3.32 -0.15
C TYR A 432 -8.46 3.90 -1.35
N THR A 433 -8.86 5.09 -1.80
CA THR A 433 -8.07 5.84 -2.78
C THR A 433 -7.06 6.73 -2.04
N ILE A 434 -5.86 6.87 -2.60
CA ILE A 434 -4.89 7.85 -2.09
C ILE A 434 -5.07 9.15 -2.87
N THR A 435 -5.46 10.20 -2.17
CA THR A 435 -5.75 11.51 -2.77
C THR A 435 -4.54 12.45 -2.81
N SER A 436 -3.60 12.27 -1.88
CA SER A 436 -2.31 12.97 -1.87
C SER A 436 -1.28 12.27 -0.96
N PHE A 437 -0.01 12.62 -1.18
CA PHE A 437 1.09 12.38 -0.24
C PHE A 437 1.61 13.74 0.25
N ASN A 438 1.78 13.92 1.56
CA ASN A 438 2.12 15.19 2.21
C ASN A 438 3.57 15.29 2.66
#